data_AF-A0A7G8FX50-F1
#
_entry.id   AF-A0A7G8FX50-F1
#
_cell.length_a   1.000
_cell.length_b   1.000
_cell.length_c   1.000
_cell.angle_alpha   90.00
_cell.angle_beta   90.00
_cell.angle_gamma   90.00
#
_symmetry.space_group_name_H-M   'P 1'
#
loop_
_entity.id
_entity.type
_entity.pdbx_description
1 polymer ?
#
loop_
_entity_poly.entity_id
_entity_poly.type
_entity_poly.pdbx_seq_one_letter_code
_entity_poly.pdbx_strand_id
1 'polypeptide(L)'
;MVRIQQRQGRHFMDEEGRVFWINGPEGFCYLSEQRQWRSGLTFHQVLEWKQCAPSGLVSQRFSSIKAACEAFEHNAVQWSLDLYLRQMGDQMALHRSVSDYKPTAMKLAEASGGGSQPAPWAGQPQQPLSCPLASEPLHPRRRRRSLKEPVH
;
A
#
# COMPACT_ATOMS: atom_id res chain seq x y z
N MET A 1 18.74 -3.50 -9.55
CA MET A 1 18.59 -2.07 -9.24
C MET A 1 17.15 -1.77 -9.58
N VAL A 2 16.30 -1.59 -8.57
CA VAL A 2 14.85 -1.41 -8.79
C VAL A 2 14.63 -0.08 -9.48
N ARG A 3 13.92 -0.07 -10.62
CA ARG A 3 13.65 1.15 -11.39
C ARG A 3 12.19 1.54 -11.34
N ILE A 4 11.92 2.85 -11.36
CA ILE A 4 10.57 3.36 -11.57
C ILE A 4 10.21 3.14 -13.04
N GLN A 5 9.25 2.26 -13.31
CA GLN A 5 8.80 2.01 -14.69
C GLN A 5 7.71 2.98 -15.13
N GLN A 6 6.76 3.27 -14.25
CA GLN A 6 5.62 4.14 -14.55
C GLN A 6 5.44 5.13 -13.41
N ARG A 7 5.21 6.40 -13.74
CA ARG A 7 5.00 7.45 -12.75
C ARG A 7 3.93 8.44 -13.22
N GLN A 8 2.99 8.74 -12.34
CA GLN A 8 1.98 9.78 -12.54
C GLN A 8 1.92 10.65 -11.29
N GLY A 9 2.48 11.85 -11.38
CA GLY A 9 2.56 12.80 -10.27
C GLY A 9 3.28 12.21 -9.06
N ARG A 10 2.52 11.91 -8.01
CA ARG A 10 3.01 11.40 -6.72
C ARG A 10 2.87 9.89 -6.55
N HIS A 11 2.50 9.19 -7.60
CA HIS A 11 2.36 7.74 -7.57
C HIS A 11 3.31 7.14 -8.60
N PHE A 12 3.88 5.97 -8.29
CA PHE A 12 4.69 5.24 -9.25
C PHE A 12 4.58 3.72 -9.03
N MET A 13 4.98 2.99 -10.06
CA MET A 13 5.10 1.53 -10.07
C MET A 13 6.51 1.16 -10.51
N ASP A 14 7.10 0.18 -9.82
CA ASP A 14 8.42 -0.34 -10.17
C ASP A 14 8.37 -1.49 -11.18
N GLU A 15 9.55 -2.01 -11.53
CA GLU A 15 9.69 -3.12 -12.48
C GLU A 15 9.10 -4.45 -12.00
N GLU A 16 8.93 -4.63 -10.69
CA GLU A 16 8.26 -5.80 -10.11
C GLU A 16 6.74 -5.60 -9.99
N GLY A 17 6.21 -4.46 -10.43
CA GLY A 17 4.79 -4.12 -10.34
C GLY A 17 4.35 -3.70 -8.94
N ARG A 18 5.27 -3.39 -8.01
CA ARG A 18 4.92 -2.82 -6.71
C ARG A 18 4.57 -1.36 -6.88
N VAL A 19 3.57 -0.91 -6.13
CA VAL A 19 3.02 0.45 -6.25
C VAL A 19 3.44 1.26 -5.03
N PHE A 20 3.83 2.52 -5.25
CA PHE A 20 4.27 3.42 -4.21
C PHE A 20 3.61 4.79 -4.35
N TRP A 21 3.31 5.40 -3.21
CA TRP A 21 2.83 6.77 -3.11
C TRP A 21 3.86 7.65 -2.42
N ILE A 22 4.01 8.88 -2.90
CA ILE A 22 4.80 9.95 -2.31
C ILE A 22 3.86 10.85 -1.50
N ASN A 23 3.92 10.71 -0.19
CA ASN A 23 3.05 11.42 0.75
C ASN A 23 3.75 12.65 1.33
N GLY A 24 2.96 13.57 1.89
CA GLY A 24 3.47 14.77 2.56
C GLY A 24 3.80 15.94 1.60
N PRO A 25 4.28 17.06 2.14
CA PRO A 25 4.67 18.23 1.36
C PRO A 25 6.02 18.01 0.67
N GLU A 26 6.33 18.82 -0.35
CA GLU A 26 7.52 18.64 -1.20
C GLU A 26 8.83 18.58 -0.41
N GLY A 27 9.00 19.44 0.60
CA GLY A 27 10.19 19.50 1.45
C GLY A 27 10.24 18.49 2.61
N PHE A 28 9.20 17.66 2.77
CA PHE A 28 9.09 16.73 3.90
C PHE A 28 8.25 15.52 3.50
N CYS A 29 8.56 14.95 2.33
CA CYS A 29 7.81 13.83 1.77
C CYS A 29 8.36 12.48 2.20
N TYR A 30 7.57 11.43 2.04
CA TYR A 30 7.99 10.05 2.29
C TYR A 30 7.27 9.10 1.34
N LEU A 31 7.87 7.94 1.10
CA LEU A 31 7.31 6.87 0.29
C LEU A 31 6.49 5.93 1.16
N SER A 32 5.36 5.46 0.64
CA SER A 32 4.61 4.35 1.23
C SER A 32 4.23 3.34 0.15
N GLU A 33 4.50 2.07 0.40
CA GLU A 33 4.08 0.98 -0.47
C GLU A 33 2.57 0.76 -0.39
N GLN A 34 1.97 0.51 -1.57
CA GLN A 34 0.58 0.16 -1.74
C GLN A 34 0.46 -1.28 -2.22
N ARG A 35 -0.24 -2.09 -1.43
CA ARG A 35 -0.61 -3.46 -1.79
C ARG A 35 -1.78 -3.42 -2.75
N GLN A 36 -1.57 -3.88 -3.97
CA GLN A 36 -2.64 -4.05 -4.94
C GLN A 36 -3.63 -5.12 -4.46
N TRP A 37 -4.92 -4.92 -4.70
CA TRP A 37 -5.93 -5.93 -4.38
C TRP A 37 -6.10 -7.00 -5.44
N ARG A 38 -5.67 -6.70 -6.66
CA ARG A 38 -5.83 -7.56 -7.83
C ARG A 38 -4.53 -7.55 -8.61
N SER A 39 -4.14 -8.71 -9.10
CA SER A 39 -3.06 -8.84 -10.07
C SER A 39 -3.56 -8.49 -11.48
N GLY A 40 -2.64 -8.16 -12.37
CA GLY A 40 -2.94 -7.96 -13.80
C GLY A 40 -3.58 -6.61 -14.16
N LEU A 41 -3.71 -5.69 -13.20
CA LEU A 41 -4.13 -4.32 -13.48
C LEU A 41 -2.95 -3.50 -13.97
N THR A 42 -3.20 -2.62 -14.94
CA THR A 42 -2.21 -1.61 -15.34
C THR A 42 -2.08 -0.55 -14.23
N PHE A 43 -0.94 0.14 -14.18
CA PHE A 43 -0.73 1.22 -13.21
C PHE A 43 -1.84 2.29 -13.28
N HIS A 44 -2.28 2.66 -14.49
CA HIS A 44 -3.38 3.61 -14.65
C HIS A 44 -4.69 3.09 -14.07
N GLN A 45 -5.03 1.81 -14.30
CA GLN A 45 -6.22 1.20 -13.73
C GLN A 45 -6.17 1.13 -12.20
N VAL A 46 -5.00 0.86 -11.61
CA VAL A 46 -4.82 0.89 -10.15
C VAL A 46 -5.16 2.26 -9.59
N LEU A 47 -4.71 3.34 -10.25
CA LEU A 47 -4.97 4.71 -9.82
C LEU A 47 -6.42 5.14 -10.05
N GLU A 48 -6.94 4.89 -11.25
CA GLU A 48 -8.30 5.25 -11.65
C GLU A 48 -9.31 4.56 -10.72
N TRP A 49 -9.16 3.26 -10.50
CA TRP A 49 -10.10 2.44 -9.74
C TRP A 49 -9.72 2.27 -8.26
N LYS A 50 -8.68 2.99 -7.80
CA LYS A 50 -8.16 2.94 -6.42
C LYS A 50 -7.99 1.50 -5.90
N GLN A 51 -7.45 0.60 -6.71
CA GLN A 51 -7.36 -0.85 -6.41
C GLN A 51 -6.15 -1.23 -5.55
N CYS A 52 -5.91 -0.46 -4.49
CA CYS A 52 -4.80 -0.71 -3.58
C CYS A 52 -5.09 -0.18 -2.17
N ALA A 53 -4.33 -0.70 -1.20
CA ALA A 53 -4.35 -0.29 0.18
C ALA A 53 -2.91 -0.14 0.71
N PRO A 54 -2.67 0.70 1.73
CA PRO A 54 -1.34 0.81 2.32
C PRO A 54 -0.86 -0.54 2.85
N SER A 55 0.38 -0.92 2.57
CA SER A 55 0.94 -2.17 3.10
C SER A 55 1.48 -2.04 4.52
N GLY A 56 1.65 -0.78 4.98
CA GLY A 56 2.37 -0.41 6.20
C GLY A 56 3.86 -0.13 5.97
N LEU A 57 4.43 -0.46 4.82
CA LEU A 57 5.84 -0.19 4.55
C LEU A 57 6.03 1.29 4.16
N VAL A 58 6.82 2.02 4.94
CA VAL A 58 7.09 3.44 4.74
C VAL A 58 8.59 3.74 4.80
N SER A 59 9.03 4.75 4.06
CA SER A 59 10.43 5.18 4.05
C SER A 59 10.76 6.18 5.15
N GLN A 60 12.05 6.51 5.27
CA GLN A 60 12.48 7.78 5.85
C GLN A 60 11.89 8.98 5.09
N ARG A 61 12.03 10.18 5.66
CA ARG A 61 11.61 11.43 5.02
C ARG A 61 12.68 11.97 4.09
N PHE A 62 12.25 12.66 3.04
CA PHE A 62 13.10 13.27 2.02
C PHE A 62 12.84 14.77 1.93
N SER A 63 13.90 15.50 1.59
CA SER A 63 13.89 16.96 1.39
C SER A 63 13.25 17.40 0.06
N SER A 64 12.99 16.46 -0.85
CA SER A 64 12.29 16.72 -2.11
C SER A 64 11.71 15.42 -2.66
N ILE A 65 10.71 15.55 -3.54
CA ILE A 65 10.18 14.41 -4.31
C ILE A 65 11.28 13.79 -5.18
N LYS A 66 12.14 14.62 -5.77
CA LYS A 66 13.27 14.17 -6.58
C LYS A 66 14.22 13.28 -5.76
N ALA A 67 14.60 13.72 -4.57
CA ALA A 67 15.45 12.95 -3.66
C ALA A 67 14.81 11.61 -3.25
N ALA A 68 13.49 11.59 -3.06
CA ALA A 68 12.77 10.34 -2.78
C ALA A 68 12.84 9.35 -3.95
N CYS A 69 12.63 9.82 -5.18
CA CYS A 69 12.74 9.00 -6.38
C CYS A 69 14.17 8.49 -6.60
N GLU A 70 15.18 9.36 -6.49
CA GLU A 70 16.59 8.98 -6.65
C GLU A 70 17.01 7.96 -5.58
N ALA A 71 16.57 8.14 -4.34
CA ALA A 71 16.84 7.16 -3.28
C ALA A 71 16.20 5.81 -3.59
N PHE A 72 14.99 5.79 -4.14
CA PHE A 72 14.31 4.56 -4.56
C PHE A 72 15.10 3.83 -5.67
N GLU A 73 15.47 4.54 -6.74
CA GLU A 73 16.15 3.95 -7.89
C GLU A 73 17.57 3.46 -7.56
N HIS A 74 18.23 4.09 -6.58
CA HIS A 74 19.54 3.68 -6.10
C HIS A 74 19.49 2.68 -4.92
N ASN A 75 18.31 2.17 -4.56
CA ASN A 75 18.12 1.24 -3.44
C ASN A 75 18.68 1.79 -2.10
N ALA A 76 18.55 3.10 -1.90
CA ALA A 76 19.01 3.83 -0.71
C ALA A 76 17.86 4.19 0.26
N VAL A 77 16.68 3.59 0.06
CA VAL A 77 15.52 3.78 0.94
C VAL A 77 15.65 2.92 2.19
N GLN A 78 15.48 3.54 3.35
CA GLN A 78 15.36 2.87 4.63
C GLN A 78 13.89 2.63 4.90
N TRP A 79 13.49 1.36 4.83
CA TRP A 79 12.11 0.96 5.07
C TRP A 79 11.85 0.69 6.54
N SER A 80 10.68 1.10 6.99
CA SER A 80 10.15 0.84 8.34
C SER A 80 8.68 0.44 8.24
N LEU A 81 8.18 -0.21 9.27
CA LEU A 81 6.80 -0.65 9.33
C LEU A 81 5.97 0.32 10.19
N ASP A 82 5.01 0.98 9.56
CA ASP A 82 3.97 1.74 10.23
C ASP A 82 2.79 0.81 10.55
N LEU A 83 2.60 0.52 11.84
CA LEU A 83 1.56 -0.41 12.31
C LEU A 83 0.14 0.12 12.09
N TYR A 84 -0.04 1.43 12.13
CA TYR A 84 -1.35 2.04 11.90
C TYR A 84 -1.75 1.90 10.43
N LEU A 85 -0.86 2.26 9.51
CA LEU A 85 -1.10 2.08 8.07
C LEU A 85 -1.25 0.61 7.70
N ARG A 86 -0.49 -0.29 8.35
CA ARG A 86 -0.68 -1.73 8.17
C ARG A 86 -2.09 -2.16 8.55
N GLN A 87 -2.53 -1.81 9.76
CA GLN A 87 -3.86 -2.17 10.26
C GLN A 87 -4.98 -1.58 9.40
N MET A 88 -4.83 -0.32 9.00
CA MET A 88 -5.77 0.34 8.07
C MET A 88 -5.85 -0.42 6.75
N GLY A 89 -4.71 -0.80 6.16
CA GLY A 89 -4.69 -1.53 4.90
C GLY A 89 -5.32 -2.91 5.00
N ASP A 90 -5.11 -3.61 6.11
CA ASP A 90 -5.72 -4.92 6.38
C ASP A 90 -7.24 -4.77 6.59
N GLN A 91 -7.72 -3.71 7.26
CA GLN A 91 -9.15 -3.38 7.34
C GLN A 91 -9.75 -3.05 5.97
N MET A 92 -9.08 -2.23 5.16
CA MET A 92 -9.52 -1.92 3.79
C MET A 92 -9.64 -3.20 2.95
N ALA A 93 -8.74 -4.17 3.14
CA ALA A 93 -8.80 -5.44 2.45
C ALA A 93 -9.96 -6.35 2.92
N LEU A 94 -10.30 -6.34 4.22
CA LEU A 94 -11.43 -7.08 4.77
C LEU A 94 -12.79 -6.51 4.33
N HIS A 95 -12.90 -5.19 4.29
CA HIS A 95 -14.15 -4.49 3.96
C HIS A 95 -14.31 -4.22 2.45
N ARG A 96 -13.38 -4.68 1.61
CA ARG A 96 -13.53 -4.51 0.16
C ARG A 96 -14.68 -5.41 -0.33
N SER A 97 -15.72 -4.80 -0.89
CA SER A 97 -16.63 -5.53 -1.77
C SER A 97 -16.33 -5.23 -3.24
N VAL A 98 -16.83 -6.09 -4.12
CA VAL A 98 -16.73 -5.90 -5.58
C VAL A 98 -17.39 -4.59 -6.03
N SER A 99 -18.39 -4.09 -5.28
CA SER A 99 -19.13 -2.86 -5.55
C SER A 99 -18.60 -1.61 -4.83
N ASP A 100 -17.86 -1.76 -3.73
CA ASP A 100 -17.58 -0.62 -2.84
C ASP A 100 -16.45 0.28 -3.34
N TYR A 101 -15.47 -0.28 -4.03
CA TYR A 101 -14.29 0.46 -4.48
C TYR A 101 -14.43 1.18 -5.82
N LYS A 102 -15.66 1.42 -6.24
CA LYS A 102 -15.89 2.34 -7.34
C LYS A 102 -15.63 3.78 -6.87
N PRO A 103 -14.69 4.53 -7.50
CA PRO A 103 -14.43 5.92 -7.14
C PRO A 103 -15.71 6.76 -7.14
N THR A 104 -15.85 7.66 -6.16
CA THR A 104 -17.04 8.51 -6.02
C THR A 104 -17.37 9.26 -7.31
N ALA A 105 -16.36 9.78 -8.02
CA ALA A 105 -16.54 10.44 -9.32
C ALA A 105 -17.24 9.54 -10.34
N MET A 106 -16.87 8.25 -10.40
CA MET A 106 -17.50 7.30 -11.32
C MET A 106 -18.90 6.87 -10.85
N LYS A 107 -19.15 6.79 -9.54
CA LYS A 107 -20.50 6.56 -9.00
C LYS A 107 -21.44 7.73 -9.35
N LEU A 108 -20.94 8.97 -9.24
CA LEU A 108 -21.69 10.18 -9.58
C LEU A 108 -21.96 10.31 -11.09
N ALA A 109 -20.99 9.91 -11.92
CA ALA A 109 -21.15 9.86 -13.37
C ALA A 109 -22.26 8.90 -13.80
N GLU A 110 -22.32 7.68 -13.22
CA GLU A 110 -23.43 6.74 -13.45
C GLU A 110 -24.77 7.31 -13.02
N ALA A 111 -24.83 7.87 -11.81
CA ALA A 111 -26.07 8.41 -11.26
C ALA A 111 -26.62 9.56 -12.14
N SER A 112 -25.75 10.23 -12.88
CA SER A 112 -26.09 11.31 -13.81
C SER A 112 -26.41 10.82 -15.23
N GLY A 113 -26.55 9.51 -15.44
CA GLY A 113 -26.82 8.89 -16.74
C GLY A 113 -25.61 8.82 -17.69
N GLY A 114 -24.42 9.18 -17.21
CA GLY A 114 -23.17 8.98 -17.93
C GLY A 114 -22.82 7.50 -17.99
N GLY A 115 -22.42 7.01 -19.16
CA GLY A 115 -21.95 5.64 -19.30
C GLY A 115 -20.72 5.41 -18.41
N SER A 116 -20.81 4.48 -17.47
CA SER A 116 -19.62 4.03 -16.76
C SER A 116 -18.93 2.95 -17.55
N GLN A 117 -17.63 3.12 -17.73
CA GLN A 117 -16.78 2.01 -18.11
C GLN A 117 -16.96 0.88 -17.08
N PRO A 118 -17.13 -0.38 -17.53
CA PRO A 118 -17.15 -1.51 -16.62
C PRO A 118 -15.79 -1.64 -15.93
N ALA A 119 -15.78 -2.21 -14.74
CA ALA A 119 -14.52 -2.48 -14.04
C ALA A 119 -13.63 -3.38 -14.91
N PRO A 120 -12.30 -3.13 -15.00
CA PRO A 120 -11.38 -3.93 -15.83
C PRO A 120 -11.36 -5.43 -15.51
N TRP A 121 -11.74 -5.79 -14.28
CA TRP A 121 -11.82 -7.17 -13.80
C TRP A 121 -13.24 -7.75 -13.84
N ALA A 122 -14.21 -7.03 -14.41
CA ALA A 122 -15.57 -7.53 -14.55
C ALA A 122 -15.58 -8.80 -15.43
N GLY A 123 -16.19 -9.87 -14.92
CA GLY A 123 -16.24 -11.17 -15.61
C GLY A 123 -14.98 -12.04 -15.46
N GLN A 124 -13.94 -11.59 -14.75
CA GLN A 124 -12.78 -12.43 -14.45
C GLN A 124 -12.97 -13.22 -13.14
N PRO A 125 -12.60 -14.52 -13.10
CA PRO A 125 -12.59 -15.30 -11.85
C PRO A 125 -11.69 -14.61 -10.83
N GLN A 126 -12.23 -14.28 -9.65
CA GLN A 126 -11.39 -13.76 -8.57
C GLN A 126 -10.54 -14.91 -8.03
N GLN A 127 -9.22 -14.83 -8.21
CA GLN A 127 -8.36 -15.63 -7.35
C GLN A 127 -8.45 -15.05 -5.93
N PRO A 128 -8.77 -15.88 -4.92
CA PRO A 128 -8.66 -15.43 -3.55
C PRO A 128 -7.21 -15.03 -3.31
N LEU A 129 -6.99 -13.78 -2.90
CA LEU A 129 -5.69 -13.39 -2.38
C LEU A 129 -5.44 -14.30 -1.18
N SER A 130 -4.54 -15.26 -1.33
CA SER A 130 -4.08 -16.07 -0.22
C SER A 130 -3.42 -15.10 0.75
N CYS A 131 -4.07 -14.85 1.89
CA CYS A 131 -3.37 -14.31 3.03
C CYS A 131 -2.38 -15.39 3.44
N PRO A 132 -1.05 -15.22 3.31
CA PRO A 132 -0.19 -15.97 4.21
C PRO A 132 -0.57 -15.46 5.60
N LEU A 133 -1.30 -16.27 6.36
CA LEU A 133 -1.23 -16.22 7.82
C LEU A 133 0.25 -16.45 8.12
N ALA A 134 1.02 -15.37 8.16
CA ALA A 134 2.39 -15.42 8.61
C ALA A 134 2.31 -15.97 10.04
N SER A 135 2.77 -17.20 10.20
CA SER A 135 3.14 -17.78 11.48
C SER A 135 3.81 -16.69 12.31
N GLU A 136 3.28 -16.43 13.51
CA GLU A 136 3.84 -15.44 14.42
C GLU A 136 5.36 -15.51 14.42
N PRO A 137 6.08 -14.40 14.20
CA PRO A 137 7.50 -14.39 14.49
C PRO A 137 7.63 -14.64 16.00
N LEU A 138 8.20 -15.78 16.37
CA LEU A 138 8.59 -16.11 17.74
C LEU A 138 9.34 -14.91 18.33
N HIS A 139 8.65 -14.11 19.13
CA HIS A 139 9.27 -13.02 19.86
C HIS A 139 10.36 -13.60 20.76
N PRO A 140 11.56 -12.99 20.83
CA PRO A 140 12.56 -13.41 21.80
C PRO A 140 11.95 -13.27 23.19
N ARG A 141 11.79 -14.41 23.87
CA ARG A 141 11.29 -14.50 25.26
C ARG A 141 11.99 -13.44 26.10
N ARG A 142 11.24 -12.43 26.51
CA ARG A 142 11.68 -11.42 27.48
C ARG A 142 12.09 -12.18 28.75
N ARG A 143 13.39 -12.18 29.07
CA ARG A 143 13.93 -12.78 30.30
C ARG A 143 13.14 -12.21 31.49
N ARG A 144 12.39 -13.08 32.16
CA ARG A 144 11.67 -12.81 33.40
C ARG A 144 12.70 -12.36 34.45
N ARG A 145 12.74 -11.07 34.80
CA ARG A 145 13.44 -10.62 36.00
C ARG A 145 12.58 -11.07 37.19
N SER A 146 13.02 -12.10 37.91
CA SER A 146 12.46 -12.43 39.21
C SER A 146 12.57 -11.20 40.12
N LEU A 147 11.42 -10.72 40.58
CA LEU A 147 11.34 -9.92 41.79
C LEU A 147 11.81 -10.83 42.95
N LYS A 148 12.87 -10.41 43.64
CA LYS A 148 13.26 -10.98 44.93
C LYS A 148 12.14 -10.69 45.93
N GLU A 149 11.69 -11.71 46.64
CA GLU A 149 10.76 -11.59 47.76
C GLU A 149 11.38 -10.72 48.88
N PRO A 150 10.58 -9.91 49.59
CA PRO A 150 11.03 -9.26 50.80
C PRO A 150 11.11 -10.26 51.95
N VAL A 151 12.24 -10.20 52.64
CA VAL A 151 12.51 -10.88 53.91
C VAL A 151 11.59 -10.28 54.98
N HIS A 152 10.85 -11.14 55.68
CA HIS A 152 10.38 -10.87 57.03
C HIS A 152 10.54 -12.13 57.89
#